data_AF-A0A0A9A5K5-F1
#
_entry.id   AF-A0A0A9A5K5-F1
#
_cell.length_a   1.000
_cell.length_b   1.000
_cell.length_c   1.000
_cell.angle_alpha   90.00
_cell.angle_beta   90.00
_cell.angle_gamma   90.00
#
_symmetry.space_group_name_H-M   'P 1'
#
loop_
_entity.id
_entity.type
_entity.pdbx_description
1 polymer ?
#
loop_
_entity_poly.entity_id
_entity_poly.type
_entity_poly.pdbx_seq_one_letter_code
_entity_poly.pdbx_strand_id
1 'polypeptide(L)'
;MQDLLARNAMLAEELVRTGGGNTADTSQKASSGRERVQIEALRQELKGAKRQIEALKSEKAQIEAEANNQRNLAVKLESDLKSLSDAYNSLEQANYCLDAEVKTLRQGGNVSYPDVEAIKAQAKEEAEKDSEVELNDLLVCLGQEQSKVEKLGARLAELGEDVDTLLQGIGDDTAIPDDDDDDEE
;
A
#
# COMPACT_ATOMS: atom_id res chain seq x y z
N MET A 1 -11.55 -100.69 26.12
CA MET A 1 -10.29 -101.08 26.82
C MET A 1 -9.07 -100.47 26.15
N GLN A 2 -8.98 -100.45 24.82
CA GLN A 2 -7.92 -99.74 24.07
C GLN A 2 -7.85 -98.23 24.37
N ASP A 3 -8.99 -97.54 24.47
CA ASP A 3 -8.99 -96.09 24.80
C ASP A 3 -8.42 -95.77 26.17
N LEU A 4 -8.60 -96.68 27.14
CA LEU A 4 -8.04 -96.53 28.49
C LEU A 4 -6.51 -96.70 28.49
N LEU A 5 -6.01 -97.62 27.66
CA LEU A 5 -4.57 -97.85 27.48
C LEU A 5 -3.90 -96.67 26.76
N ALA A 6 -4.53 -96.13 25.71
CA ALA A 6 -4.03 -94.94 25.01
C ALA A 6 -3.99 -93.72 25.93
N ARG A 7 -5.01 -93.53 26.76
CA ARG A 7 -5.07 -92.43 27.73
C ARG A 7 -4.03 -92.56 28.84
N ASN A 8 -3.82 -93.77 29.36
CA ASN A 8 -2.75 -94.03 30.34
C ASN A 8 -1.36 -93.85 29.75
N ALA A 9 -1.13 -94.23 28.49
CA ALA A 9 0.14 -94.01 27.81
C ALA A 9 0.45 -92.51 27.66
N MET A 10 -0.55 -91.71 27.23
CA MET A 10 -0.39 -90.24 27.15
C MET A 10 -0.16 -89.60 28.51
N LEU A 11 -0.87 -90.04 29.56
CA LEU A 11 -0.67 -89.54 30.93
C LEU A 11 0.71 -89.90 31.48
N ALA A 12 1.21 -91.11 31.18
CA ALA A 12 2.56 -91.52 31.56
C ALA A 12 3.63 -90.68 30.82
N GLU A 13 3.44 -90.42 29.54
CA GLU A 13 4.32 -89.55 28.76
C GLU A 13 4.28 -88.10 29.26
N GLU A 14 3.10 -87.59 29.64
CA GLU A 14 2.96 -86.29 30.29
C GLU A 14 3.68 -86.22 31.63
N LEU A 15 3.55 -87.26 32.46
CA LEU A 15 4.23 -87.35 33.76
C LEU A 15 5.75 -87.47 33.60
N VAL A 16 6.27 -88.11 32.55
CA VAL A 16 7.71 -88.10 32.26
C VAL A 16 8.15 -86.72 31.79
N ARG A 17 7.35 -86.07 30.93
CA ARG A 17 7.64 -84.73 30.39
C ARG A 17 7.58 -83.63 31.46
N THR A 18 6.68 -83.75 32.43
CA THR A 18 6.51 -82.77 33.53
C THR A 18 7.19 -83.17 34.83
N GLY A 19 7.42 -84.46 35.06
CA GLY A 19 8.04 -85.02 36.27
C GLY A 19 9.56 -85.26 36.17
N GLY A 20 10.19 -84.95 35.04
CA GLY A 20 11.65 -84.99 34.86
C GLY A 20 12.44 -83.89 35.56
N GLY A 21 11.81 -83.13 36.47
CA GLY A 21 12.44 -82.08 37.26
C GLY A 21 12.47 -82.44 38.74
N ASN A 22 13.69 -82.59 39.27
CA ASN A 22 14.08 -82.67 40.68
C ASN A 22 14.17 -84.06 41.32
N THR A 23 15.36 -84.68 41.20
CA THR A 23 15.96 -85.44 42.31
C THR A 23 17.49 -85.21 42.37
N ALA A 24 17.99 -84.99 43.60
CA ALA A 24 19.37 -85.15 44.08
C ALA A 24 20.49 -84.16 43.62
N ASP A 25 20.64 -83.07 44.39
CA ASP A 25 21.81 -82.80 45.25
C ASP A 25 23.26 -83.05 44.76
N THR A 26 23.67 -82.57 43.57
CA THR A 26 25.12 -82.47 43.24
C THR A 26 25.54 -81.37 42.24
N SER A 27 24.68 -80.41 41.90
CA SER A 27 24.97 -79.45 40.80
C SER A 27 25.21 -77.98 41.21
N GLN A 28 25.18 -77.64 42.50
CA GLN A 28 25.22 -76.23 42.93
C GLN A 28 26.53 -75.48 42.60
N LYS A 29 27.62 -76.17 42.21
CA LYS A 29 28.90 -75.52 41.90
C LYS A 29 29.20 -75.38 40.39
N ALA A 30 28.65 -76.24 39.54
CA ALA A 30 28.87 -76.19 38.09
C ALA A 30 27.89 -75.24 37.38
N SER A 31 26.66 -75.06 37.88
CA SER A 31 25.68 -74.12 37.30
C SER A 31 25.98 -72.66 37.66
N SER A 32 26.58 -72.41 38.83
CA SER A 32 26.78 -71.08 39.40
C SER A 32 27.70 -70.18 38.55
N GLY A 33 28.67 -70.76 37.82
CA GLY A 33 29.52 -70.00 36.89
C GLY A 33 28.78 -69.58 35.61
N ARG A 34 28.00 -70.49 35.03
CA ARG A 34 27.16 -70.23 33.84
C ARG A 34 26.06 -69.21 34.13
N GLU A 35 25.41 -69.34 35.29
CA GLU A 35 24.40 -68.37 35.77
C GLU A 35 25.02 -66.99 35.98
N ARG A 36 26.24 -66.88 36.53
CA ARG A 36 26.94 -65.59 36.68
C ARG A 36 27.23 -64.92 35.34
N VAL A 37 27.73 -65.67 34.36
CA VAL A 37 27.97 -65.16 33.01
C VAL A 37 26.67 -64.71 32.35
N GLN A 38 25.58 -65.47 32.53
CA GLN A 38 24.26 -65.10 31.99
C GLN A 38 23.68 -63.85 32.67
N ILE A 39 23.83 -63.71 33.99
CA ILE A 39 23.42 -62.50 34.72
C ILE A 39 24.24 -61.29 34.27
N GLU A 40 25.53 -61.45 34.03
CA GLU A 40 26.40 -60.38 33.56
C GLU A 40 26.05 -59.96 32.12
N ALA A 41 25.78 -60.91 31.23
CA ALA A 41 25.27 -60.65 29.89
C ALA A 41 23.95 -59.86 29.92
N LEU A 42 22.98 -60.31 30.72
CA LEU A 42 21.70 -59.60 30.89
C LEU A 42 21.88 -58.19 31.48
N ARG A 43 22.84 -57.99 32.39
CA ARG A 43 23.16 -56.65 32.91
C ARG A 43 23.77 -55.75 31.85
N GLN A 44 24.61 -56.30 30.96
CA GLN A 44 25.19 -55.56 29.87
C GLN A 44 24.14 -55.18 28.83
N GLU A 45 23.24 -56.11 28.47
CA GLU A 45 22.09 -55.86 27.62
C GLU A 45 21.17 -54.79 28.22
N LEU A 46 20.85 -54.88 29.51
CA LEU A 46 20.02 -53.88 30.20
C LEU A 46 20.67 -52.50 30.23
N LYS A 47 22.00 -52.41 30.41
CA LYS A 47 22.74 -51.15 30.28
C LYS A 47 22.72 -50.62 28.85
N GLY A 48 22.86 -51.50 27.85
CA GLY A 48 22.78 -51.15 26.43
C GLY A 48 21.41 -50.59 26.06
N ALA A 49 20.34 -51.30 26.43
CA ALA A 49 18.96 -50.89 26.22
C ALA A 49 18.66 -49.55 26.91
N LYS A 50 19.13 -49.31 28.14
CA LYS A 50 18.98 -48.02 28.82
C LYS A 50 19.62 -46.87 28.04
N ARG A 51 20.85 -47.06 27.53
CA ARG A 51 21.52 -46.03 26.71
C ARG A 51 20.76 -45.76 25.41
N GLN A 52 20.25 -46.82 24.77
CA GLN A 52 19.46 -46.68 23.55
C GLN A 52 18.14 -45.93 23.81
N ILE A 53 17.47 -46.21 24.94
CA ILE A 53 16.26 -45.49 25.34
C ILE A 53 16.55 -44.00 25.57
N GLU A 54 17.65 -43.66 26.25
CA GLU A 54 18.02 -42.26 26.47
C GLU A 54 18.37 -41.55 25.16
N ALA A 55 19.08 -42.21 24.24
CA ALA A 55 19.34 -41.68 22.90
C ALA A 55 18.03 -41.40 22.13
N LEU A 56 17.12 -42.38 22.10
CA LEU A 56 15.81 -42.24 21.43
C LEU A 56 14.94 -41.14 22.06
N LYS A 57 14.99 -40.95 23.39
CA LYS A 57 14.30 -39.83 24.04
C LYS A 57 14.85 -38.48 23.60
N SER A 58 16.17 -38.36 23.51
CA SER A 58 16.80 -37.11 23.05
C SER A 58 16.48 -36.81 21.59
N GLU A 59 16.50 -37.82 20.73
CA GLU A 59 16.12 -37.71 19.32
C GLU A 59 14.65 -37.33 19.17
N LYS A 60 13.75 -37.97 19.94
CA LYS A 60 12.34 -37.61 19.96
C LYS A 60 12.14 -36.14 20.36
N ALA A 61 12.81 -35.67 21.41
CA ALA A 61 12.70 -34.28 21.86
C ALA A 61 13.21 -33.30 20.78
N GLN A 62 14.28 -33.66 20.06
CA GLN A 62 14.79 -32.87 18.95
C GLN A 62 13.78 -32.81 17.79
N ILE A 63 13.22 -33.95 17.38
CA ILE A 63 12.20 -34.02 16.31
C ILE A 63 10.96 -33.21 16.70
N GLU A 64 10.50 -33.31 17.95
CA GLU A 64 9.36 -32.53 18.45
C GLU A 64 9.65 -31.01 18.41
N ALA A 65 10.87 -30.58 18.75
CA ALA A 65 11.27 -29.18 18.65
C ALA A 65 11.32 -28.69 17.19
N GLU A 66 11.90 -29.49 16.28
CA GLU A 66 11.95 -29.19 14.84
C GLU A 66 10.54 -29.12 14.23
N ALA A 67 9.65 -30.06 14.58
CA ALA A 67 8.27 -30.06 14.13
C ALA A 67 7.50 -28.81 14.61
N ASN A 68 7.70 -28.40 15.87
CA ASN A 68 7.11 -27.16 16.39
C ASN A 68 7.64 -25.91 15.66
N ASN A 69 8.94 -25.87 15.36
CA ASN A 69 9.54 -24.76 14.61
C ASN A 69 8.98 -24.68 13.18
N GLN A 70 8.88 -25.81 12.49
CA GLN A 70 8.30 -25.89 11.14
C GLN A 70 6.82 -25.49 11.14
N ARG A 71 6.04 -25.96 12.12
CA ARG A 71 4.65 -25.55 12.30
C ARG A 71 4.52 -24.04 12.48
N ASN A 72 5.34 -23.44 13.33
CA ASN A 72 5.34 -22.00 13.56
C ASN A 72 5.72 -21.21 12.29
N LEU A 73 6.67 -21.72 11.50
CA LEU A 73 7.04 -21.12 10.23
C LEU A 73 5.88 -21.19 9.22
N ALA A 74 5.21 -22.34 9.12
CA ALA A 74 4.05 -22.50 8.24
C ALA A 74 2.93 -21.51 8.60
N VAL A 75 2.60 -21.36 9.88
CA VAL A 75 1.58 -20.39 10.34
C VAL A 75 1.96 -18.94 9.97
N LYS A 76 3.24 -18.57 10.10
CA LYS A 76 3.71 -17.24 9.66
C LYS A 76 3.54 -17.04 8.17
N LEU A 77 3.97 -18.00 7.36
CA LEU A 77 3.83 -17.94 5.90
C LEU A 77 2.36 -17.86 5.46
N GLU A 78 1.46 -18.58 6.13
CA GLU A 78 0.01 -18.48 5.88
C GLU A 78 -0.53 -17.07 6.19
N SER A 79 -0.10 -16.47 7.29
CA SER A 79 -0.46 -15.10 7.66
C SER A 79 0.08 -14.07 6.66
N ASP A 80 1.32 -14.22 6.23
CA ASP A 80 1.95 -13.33 5.24
C ASP A 80 1.25 -13.43 3.89
N LEU A 81 0.91 -14.66 3.45
CA LEU A 81 0.20 -14.91 2.20
C LEU A 81 -1.22 -14.33 2.24
N LYS A 82 -1.91 -14.44 3.38
CA LYS A 82 -3.21 -13.79 3.57
C LYS A 82 -3.11 -12.27 3.48
N SER A 83 -2.14 -11.68 4.17
CA SER A 83 -1.90 -10.23 4.15
C SER A 83 -1.58 -9.74 2.74
N LEU A 84 -0.79 -10.50 1.98
CA LEU A 84 -0.48 -10.21 0.58
C LEU A 84 -1.73 -10.29 -0.31
N SER A 85 -2.57 -11.30 -0.11
CA SER A 85 -3.84 -11.42 -0.83
C SER A 85 -4.77 -10.24 -0.55
N ASP A 86 -4.87 -9.81 0.72
CA ASP A 86 -5.71 -8.67 1.12
C ASP A 86 -5.19 -7.36 0.49
N ALA A 87 -3.88 -7.17 0.42
CA ALA A 87 -3.26 -6.03 -0.26
C ALA A 87 -3.54 -6.03 -1.77
N TYR A 88 -3.45 -7.20 -2.42
CA TYR A 88 -3.75 -7.32 -3.85
C TYR A 88 -5.22 -7.02 -4.15
N ASN A 89 -6.15 -7.56 -3.35
CA ASN A 89 -7.58 -7.28 -3.48
C ASN A 89 -7.89 -5.79 -3.30
N SER A 90 -7.23 -5.13 -2.33
CA SER A 90 -7.39 -3.69 -2.10
C SER A 90 -6.89 -2.86 -3.29
N LEU A 91 -5.75 -3.26 -3.88
CA LEU A 91 -5.20 -2.59 -5.07
C LEU A 91 -6.11 -2.79 -6.30
N GLU A 92 -6.65 -3.99 -6.48
CA GLU A 92 -7.61 -4.27 -7.53
C GLU A 92 -8.86 -3.39 -7.37
N GLN A 93 -9.41 -3.27 -6.16
CA GLN A 93 -10.53 -2.39 -5.88
C GLN A 93 -10.21 -0.91 -6.19
N ALA A 94 -9.03 -0.43 -5.78
CA ALA A 94 -8.60 0.94 -6.07
C ALA A 94 -8.49 1.18 -7.59
N ASN A 95 -7.95 0.22 -8.35
CA ASN A 95 -7.90 0.30 -9.80
C ASN A 95 -9.31 0.34 -10.43
N TYR A 96 -10.25 -0.49 -9.96
CA TYR A 96 -11.64 -0.42 -10.43
C TYR A 96 -12.27 0.96 -10.17
N CYS A 97 -12.02 1.55 -9.00
CA CYS A 97 -12.50 2.89 -8.68
C CYS A 97 -11.89 3.95 -9.60
N LEU A 98 -10.57 3.90 -9.82
CA LEU A 98 -9.88 4.81 -10.73
C LEU A 98 -10.34 4.65 -12.18
N ASP A 99 -10.56 3.42 -12.65
CA ASP A 99 -11.09 3.16 -13.99
C ASP A 99 -12.51 3.71 -14.14
N ALA A 100 -13.35 3.58 -13.11
CA ALA A 100 -14.67 4.18 -13.09
C ALA A 100 -14.57 5.71 -13.12
N GLU A 101 -13.70 6.31 -12.31
CA GLU A 101 -13.46 7.75 -12.29
C GLU A 101 -12.98 8.25 -13.66
N VAL A 102 -11.97 7.61 -14.27
CA VAL A 102 -11.49 7.94 -15.61
C VAL A 102 -12.60 7.84 -16.65
N LYS A 103 -13.46 6.81 -16.59
CA LYS A 103 -14.63 6.72 -17.46
C LYS A 103 -15.59 7.87 -17.24
N THR A 104 -15.90 8.23 -15.99
CA THR A 104 -16.77 9.37 -15.67
C THR A 104 -16.16 10.70 -16.11
N LEU A 105 -14.85 10.90 -15.95
CA LEU A 105 -14.14 12.09 -16.43
C LEU A 105 -14.07 12.15 -17.96
N ARG A 106 -13.96 11.01 -18.65
CA ARG A 106 -14.04 10.96 -20.12
C ARG A 106 -15.45 11.22 -20.64
N GLN A 107 -16.47 10.72 -19.95
CA GLN A 107 -17.88 10.99 -20.29
C GLN A 107 -18.27 12.44 -19.92
N GLY A 108 -17.77 12.95 -18.80
CA GLY A 108 -17.90 14.31 -18.32
C GLY A 108 -16.98 15.31 -19.03
N GLY A 109 -15.97 14.84 -19.75
CA GLY A 109 -15.15 15.64 -20.68
C GLY A 109 -15.92 16.08 -21.93
N ASN A 110 -17.19 15.68 -22.05
CA ASN A 110 -18.14 16.26 -22.99
C ASN A 110 -19.01 17.37 -22.36
N VAL A 111 -18.78 17.73 -21.09
CA VAL A 111 -19.24 18.99 -20.54
C VAL A 111 -18.30 20.04 -21.10
N SER A 112 -18.82 20.81 -22.06
CA SER A 112 -18.18 22.01 -22.60
C SER A 112 -17.50 22.74 -21.45
N TYR A 113 -16.17 22.71 -21.41
CA TYR A 113 -15.44 23.73 -20.68
C TYR A 113 -16.03 25.08 -21.13
N PRO A 114 -16.26 26.05 -20.22
CA PRO A 114 -16.56 27.40 -20.65
C PRO A 114 -15.47 27.78 -21.63
N ASP A 115 -15.85 28.13 -22.86
CA ASP A 115 -14.90 28.48 -23.90
C ASP A 115 -14.12 29.72 -23.42
N VAL A 116 -12.94 29.46 -22.87
CA VAL A 116 -12.10 30.47 -22.24
C VAL A 116 -11.69 31.53 -23.28
N GLU A 117 -11.59 31.15 -24.56
CA GLU A 117 -11.37 32.10 -25.64
C GLU A 117 -12.59 33.00 -25.86
N ALA A 118 -13.81 32.46 -25.86
CA ALA A 118 -15.02 33.27 -25.98
C ALA A 118 -15.19 34.23 -24.79
N ILE A 119 -14.89 33.79 -23.57
CA ILE A 119 -14.95 34.65 -22.37
C ILE A 119 -13.89 35.76 -22.44
N LYS A 120 -12.67 35.43 -22.87
CA LYS A 120 -11.59 36.42 -23.04
C LYS A 120 -11.90 37.41 -24.16
N ALA A 121 -12.49 36.95 -25.26
CA ALA A 121 -12.91 37.80 -26.37
C ALA A 121 -14.02 38.77 -25.94
N GLN A 122 -15.03 38.28 -25.20
CA GLN A 122 -16.12 39.12 -24.69
C GLN A 122 -15.61 40.18 -23.70
N ALA A 123 -14.71 39.80 -22.78
CA ALA A 123 -14.11 40.75 -21.83
C ALA A 123 -13.28 41.83 -22.54
N LYS A 124 -12.60 41.48 -23.64
CA LYS A 124 -11.85 42.44 -24.44
C LYS A 124 -12.77 43.39 -25.22
N GLU A 125 -13.84 42.87 -25.83
CA GLU A 125 -14.84 43.67 -26.54
C GLU A 125 -15.55 44.66 -25.60
N GLU A 126 -15.87 44.24 -24.37
CA GLU A 126 -16.47 45.11 -23.36
C GLU A 126 -15.51 46.23 -22.93
N ALA A 127 -14.23 45.92 -22.72
CA ALA A 127 -13.22 46.94 -22.42
C ALA A 127 -12.99 47.93 -23.58
N GLU A 128 -12.97 47.45 -24.83
CA GLU A 128 -12.87 48.31 -26.02
C GLU A 128 -14.10 49.22 -26.13
N LYS A 129 -15.30 48.69 -25.90
CA LYS A 129 -16.53 49.47 -25.95
C LYS A 129 -16.61 50.53 -24.86
N ASP A 130 -16.20 50.20 -23.64
CA ASP A 130 -16.16 51.16 -22.53
C ASP A 130 -15.13 52.27 -22.83
N SER A 131 -13.97 51.92 -23.40
CA SER A 131 -12.98 52.90 -23.88
C SER A 131 -13.53 53.80 -25.00
N GLU A 132 -14.30 53.25 -25.93
CA GLU A 132 -14.97 54.04 -26.97
C GLU A 132 -16.01 55.01 -26.40
N VAL A 133 -16.73 54.62 -25.34
CA VAL A 133 -17.70 55.51 -24.68
C VAL A 133 -16.98 56.66 -23.99
N GLU A 134 -15.91 56.38 -23.23
CA GLU A 134 -15.10 57.41 -22.57
C GLU A 134 -14.46 58.37 -23.59
N LEU A 135 -13.96 57.85 -24.70
CA LEU A 135 -13.42 58.66 -25.79
C LEU A 135 -14.50 59.54 -26.42
N ASN A 136 -15.71 59.03 -26.65
CA ASN A 136 -16.82 59.81 -27.19
C ASN A 136 -17.22 60.94 -26.24
N ASP A 137 -17.29 60.70 -24.94
CA ASP A 137 -17.58 61.72 -23.94
C ASP A 137 -16.51 62.83 -23.95
N LEU A 138 -15.22 62.45 -24.05
CA LEU A 138 -14.13 63.41 -24.16
C LEU A 138 -14.24 64.27 -25.44
N LEU A 139 -14.59 63.66 -26.58
CA LEU A 139 -14.79 64.38 -27.84
C LEU A 139 -15.97 65.35 -27.75
N VAL A 140 -17.05 65.00 -27.05
CA VAL A 140 -18.17 65.92 -26.81
C VAL A 140 -17.72 67.11 -25.96
N CYS A 141 -16.97 66.88 -24.89
CA CYS A 141 -16.41 67.95 -24.06
C CYS A 141 -15.51 68.89 -24.88
N LEU A 142 -14.62 68.34 -25.71
CA LEU A 142 -13.74 69.11 -26.57
C LEU A 142 -14.52 69.95 -27.59
N GLY A 143 -15.54 69.38 -28.24
CA GLY A 143 -16.39 70.12 -29.17
C GLY A 143 -17.16 71.27 -28.50
N GLN A 144 -17.61 71.07 -27.25
CA GLN A 144 -18.23 72.14 -26.46
C GLN A 144 -17.24 73.24 -26.12
N GLU A 145 -15.99 72.90 -25.79
CA GLU A 145 -14.93 73.86 -25.52
C GLU A 145 -14.57 74.66 -26.77
N GLN A 146 -14.38 74.00 -27.91
CA GLN A 146 -14.14 74.66 -29.21
C GLN A 146 -15.27 75.64 -29.55
N SER A 147 -16.54 75.25 -29.40
CA SER A 147 -17.67 76.16 -29.66
C SER A 147 -17.69 77.37 -28.70
N LYS A 148 -17.25 77.21 -27.45
CA LYS A 148 -17.12 78.32 -26.50
C LYS A 148 -15.96 79.24 -26.91
N VAL A 149 -14.82 78.68 -27.29
CA VAL A 149 -13.65 79.43 -27.78
C VAL A 149 -14.02 80.23 -29.02
N GLU A 150 -14.71 79.64 -30.00
CA GLU A 150 -15.18 80.36 -31.20
C GLU A 150 -16.11 81.53 -30.87
N LYS A 151 -17.08 81.32 -29.97
CA LYS A 151 -18.03 82.37 -29.55
C LYS A 151 -17.33 83.50 -28.79
N LEU A 152 -16.40 83.17 -27.90
CA LEU A 152 -15.61 84.15 -27.16
C LEU A 152 -14.67 84.89 -28.10
N GLY A 153 -13.99 84.19 -29.00
CA GLY A 153 -13.10 84.76 -30.02
C GLY A 153 -13.86 85.73 -30.94
N ALA A 154 -15.06 85.37 -31.41
CA ALA A 154 -15.90 86.26 -32.19
C ALA A 154 -16.27 87.54 -31.40
N ARG A 155 -16.63 87.40 -30.12
CA ARG A 155 -16.96 88.53 -29.25
C ARG A 155 -15.76 89.43 -28.93
N LEU A 156 -14.57 88.85 -28.76
CA LEU A 156 -13.32 89.59 -28.56
C LEU A 156 -12.92 90.35 -29.84
N ALA A 157 -13.06 89.72 -31.00
CA ALA A 157 -12.84 90.36 -32.29
C ALA A 157 -13.79 91.55 -32.51
N GLU A 158 -15.06 91.43 -32.12
CA GLU A 158 -16.03 92.55 -32.13
C GLU A 158 -15.62 93.71 -31.19
N LEU A 159 -14.95 93.41 -30.07
CA LEU A 159 -14.41 94.40 -29.14
C LEU A 159 -13.05 94.98 -29.60
N GLY A 160 -12.48 94.48 -30.70
CA GLY A 160 -11.18 94.88 -31.21
C GLY A 160 -10.00 94.34 -30.41
N GLU A 161 -10.22 93.31 -29.60
CA GLU A 161 -9.18 92.63 -28.81
C GLU A 161 -8.58 91.48 -29.62
N ASP A 162 -7.24 91.39 -29.65
CA ASP A 162 -6.51 90.32 -30.33
C ASP A 162 -6.27 89.12 -29.39
N VAL A 163 -6.87 87.98 -29.74
CA VAL A 163 -6.83 86.75 -28.95
C VAL A 163 -5.41 86.19 -28.86
N ASP A 164 -4.63 86.26 -29.95
CA ASP A 164 -3.27 85.71 -29.98
C ASP A 164 -2.34 86.50 -29.03
N THR A 165 -2.48 87.82 -28.98
CA THR A 165 -1.76 88.67 -28.02
C THR A 165 -2.18 88.39 -26.57
N LEU A 166 -3.46 88.10 -26.31
CA LEU A 166 -3.96 87.76 -24.96
C LEU A 166 -3.44 86.41 -24.45
N LEU A 167 -3.25 85.43 -25.35
CA LEU A 167 -2.76 84.10 -25.00
C LEU A 167 -1.24 84.04 -24.80
N GLN A 168 -0.49 85.02 -25.30
CA GLN A 168 0.99 85.01 -25.28
C GLN A 168 1.63 84.97 -23.87
N GLY A 169 0.85 85.18 -22.80
CA GLY A 169 1.28 85.09 -21.40
C GLY A 169 0.58 84.00 -20.57
N ILE A 170 -0.35 83.25 -21.17
CA ILE A 170 -1.02 82.11 -20.53
C ILE A 170 -0.19 80.88 -20.94
N GLY A 171 0.71 80.44 -20.05
CA GLY A 171 1.57 79.29 -20.31
C GLY A 171 0.75 78.05 -20.64
N ASP A 172 1.22 77.30 -21.64
CA ASP A 172 0.67 76.00 -22.00
C ASP A 172 1.08 75.01 -20.91
N ASP A 173 0.27 74.93 -19.84
CA ASP A 173 0.52 74.06 -18.66
C ASP A 173 0.21 72.58 -18.98
N THR A 174 0.27 72.20 -20.27
CA THR A 174 0.05 70.87 -20.82
C THR A 174 1.37 70.18 -21.18
N ALA A 175 2.44 70.43 -20.40
CA ALA A 175 3.58 69.53 -20.39
C ALA A 175 3.15 68.20 -19.77
N ILE A 176 2.46 67.39 -20.58
CA ILE A 176 2.20 65.97 -20.33
C ILE A 176 3.59 65.34 -20.21
N PRO A 177 3.97 64.78 -19.06
CA PRO A 177 5.14 63.90 -18.99
C PRO A 177 4.93 62.79 -20.02
N ASP A 178 5.91 62.58 -20.89
CA ASP A 178 5.98 61.36 -21.67
C ASP A 178 6.04 60.20 -20.66
N ASP A 179 4.89 59.59 -20.35
CA ASP A 179 4.81 58.31 -19.65
C ASP A 179 5.34 57.26 -20.65
N ASP A 180 6.67 57.15 -20.71
CA ASP A 180 7.39 56.00 -21.24
C ASP A 180 7.08 54.79 -20.33
N ASP A 181 5.88 54.22 -20.46
CA ASP A 181 5.56 52.89 -19.94
C ASP A 181 6.16 51.85 -20.89
N ASP A 182 7.49 51.65 -20.76
CA ASP A 182 8.20 50.44 -21.17
C ASP A 182 7.76 49.27 -20.27
N ASP A 183 6.62 48.66 -20.56
CA ASP A 183 6.24 47.36 -19.99
C ASP A 183 6.80 46.22 -20.86
N GLU A 184 8.06 45.85 -20.60
CA GLU A 184 8.60 44.51 -20.89
C GLU A 184 8.22 43.54 -19.74
N GLU A 185 7.24 42.65 -19.96
CA GLU A 185 7.24 41.21 -19.59
C GLU A 185 6.01 40.44 -20.11
#